data_AF-A0A2K5SHC1-F1
#
_entry.id   AF-A0A2K5SHC1-F1
#
_cell.length_a   1.000
_cell.length_b   1.000
_cell.length_c   1.000
_cell.angle_alpha   90.00
_cell.angle_beta   90.00
_cell.angle_gamma   90.00
#
_symmetry.space_group_name_H-M   'P 1'
#
loop_
_entity.id
_entity.type
_entity.pdbx_description
1 polymer ?
#
loop_
_entity_poly.entity_id
_entity_poly.type
_entity_poly.pdbx_seq_one_letter_code
_entity_poly.pdbx_strand_id
1 'polypeptide(L)'
;MAAGCLFLSRLRAHFSSMAQSPLKGVPTSRGLHAGRGPRRLSIEGNIAVGKSTFVKLLMKTYPEWHVATEPVARWQNIQAAGTQKACTAQSLGNLLDMMYREPARWSYTFQTFSFMSRLKVQLEPFPEELLQARKPVQIFERSVYSDRLHLEALMNIPVLVLDVNDDFSEEVTKQEDLMREVNTFVKNL
;
A
#
# COMPACT_ATOMS: atom_id res chain seq x y z
N MET A 1 -11.19 16.57 -67.94
CA MET A 1 -9.90 16.30 -67.25
C MET A 1 -10.23 15.52 -65.99
N ALA A 2 -9.77 14.27 -65.93
CA ALA A 2 -10.01 13.35 -64.83
C ALA A 2 -8.80 13.29 -63.88
N ALA A 3 -9.02 12.67 -62.71
CA ALA A 3 -8.09 12.39 -61.60
C ALA A 3 -8.06 13.48 -60.52
N GLY A 4 -8.22 13.18 -59.23
CA GLY A 4 -8.43 11.89 -58.58
C GLY A 4 -8.64 12.13 -57.08
N CYS A 5 -9.68 11.52 -56.50
CA CYS A 5 -9.93 11.51 -55.07
C CYS A 5 -8.82 10.68 -54.38
N LEU A 6 -7.93 11.34 -53.64
CA LEU A 6 -6.97 10.66 -52.78
C LEU A 6 -7.67 10.23 -51.50
N PHE A 7 -8.10 8.98 -51.48
CA PHE A 7 -8.46 8.24 -50.27
C PHE A 7 -7.20 8.09 -49.39
N LEU A 8 -7.16 8.75 -48.25
CA LEU A 8 -6.23 8.40 -47.17
C LEU A 8 -6.72 7.09 -46.53
N SER A 9 -6.27 5.97 -47.12
CA SER A 9 -6.43 4.64 -46.57
C SER A 9 -5.77 4.56 -45.20
N ARG A 10 -6.57 4.25 -44.18
CA ARG A 10 -6.10 3.83 -42.85
C ARG A 10 -5.13 2.66 -43.01
N LEU A 11 -3.85 2.87 -42.73
CA LEU A 11 -2.89 1.78 -42.51
C LEU A 11 -3.28 1.07 -41.20
N ARG A 12 -4.14 0.06 -41.33
CA ARG A 12 -4.42 -0.93 -40.31
C ARG A 12 -3.18 -1.81 -40.21
N ALA A 13 -2.33 -1.55 -39.22
CA ALA A 13 -1.22 -2.44 -38.91
C ALA A 13 -1.78 -3.84 -38.58
N HIS A 14 -1.29 -4.84 -39.30
CA HIS A 14 -1.58 -6.24 -39.03
C HIS A 14 -1.05 -6.61 -37.64
N PHE A 15 -1.96 -6.85 -36.70
CA PHE A 15 -1.63 -7.48 -35.43
C PHE A 15 -1.34 -8.96 -35.72
N SER A 16 -0.07 -9.34 -35.74
CA SER A 16 0.36 -10.72 -35.93
C SER A 16 0.10 -11.56 -34.68
N SER A 17 -0.34 -12.78 -34.96
CA SER A 17 -0.81 -13.83 -34.04
C SER A 17 0.22 -14.26 -32.99
N MET A 18 -0.28 -14.35 -31.75
CA MET A 18 0.12 -15.19 -30.60
C MET A 18 1.47 -15.94 -30.67
N ALA A 19 2.41 -15.51 -29.84
CA ALA A 19 3.39 -16.41 -29.23
C ALA A 19 2.76 -17.03 -27.98
N GLN A 20 2.33 -18.29 -28.09
CA GLN A 20 1.98 -19.14 -26.96
C GLN A 20 3.27 -19.59 -26.26
N SER A 21 3.74 -18.81 -25.29
CA SER A 21 4.59 -19.36 -24.24
C SER A 21 3.70 -19.66 -23.03
N PRO A 22 3.74 -20.88 -22.46
CA PRO A 22 2.98 -21.17 -21.26
C PRO A 22 3.43 -20.20 -20.17
N LEU A 23 2.51 -19.35 -19.70
CA LEU A 23 2.70 -18.54 -18.51
C LEU A 23 3.09 -19.51 -17.38
N LYS A 24 4.37 -19.47 -17.01
CA LYS A 24 4.88 -20.21 -15.86
C LYS A 24 4.06 -19.75 -14.66
N GLY A 25 3.30 -20.69 -14.11
CA GLY A 25 2.09 -20.45 -13.34
C GLY A 25 2.19 -19.31 -12.33
N VAL A 26 1.24 -18.38 -12.41
CA VAL A 26 0.85 -17.54 -11.29
C VAL A 26 0.40 -18.50 -10.18
N PRO A 27 0.99 -18.46 -8.96
CA PRO A 27 0.46 -19.26 -7.88
C PRO A 27 -0.90 -18.71 -7.51
N THR A 28 -1.94 -19.43 -7.91
CA THR A 28 -3.28 -19.36 -7.31
C THR A 28 -3.15 -19.48 -5.80
N SER A 29 -3.62 -18.45 -5.09
CA SER A 29 -3.97 -18.43 -3.65
C SER A 29 -3.32 -19.55 -2.82
N ARG A 30 -2.06 -19.35 -2.41
CA ARG A 30 -1.43 -20.21 -1.38
C ARG A 30 -1.97 -19.83 0.01
N GLY A 31 -3.13 -20.39 0.33
CA GLY A 31 -3.55 -20.59 1.72
C GLY A 31 -2.85 -21.81 2.31
N LEU A 32 -2.38 -21.64 3.55
CA LEU A 32 -1.90 -22.65 4.50
C LEU A 32 -0.57 -23.39 4.23
N HIS A 33 0.46 -22.89 4.94
CA HIS A 33 1.54 -23.65 5.59
C HIS A 33 2.41 -24.60 4.73
N ALA A 34 3.30 -24.03 3.92
CA ALA A 34 4.64 -24.60 3.69
C ALA A 34 5.56 -23.54 3.04
N GLY A 35 6.59 -23.08 3.77
CA GLY A 35 7.58 -22.10 3.27
C GLY A 35 7.20 -20.62 3.51
N ARG A 36 6.70 -20.28 4.70
CA ARG A 36 6.13 -18.96 5.02
C ARG A 36 7.16 -17.83 4.83
N GLY A 37 6.97 -17.01 3.80
CA GLY A 37 7.51 -15.65 3.79
C GLY A 37 6.93 -14.81 4.95
N PRO A 38 7.38 -13.56 5.12
CA PRO A 38 6.93 -12.68 6.20
C PRO A 38 5.40 -12.59 6.32
N ARG A 39 4.90 -12.64 7.56
CA ARG A 39 3.48 -12.41 7.85
C ARG A 39 3.17 -10.93 7.63
N ARG A 40 2.10 -10.62 6.90
CA ARG A 40 1.72 -9.25 6.56
C ARG A 40 0.51 -8.84 7.40
N LEU A 41 0.61 -7.73 8.12
CA LEU A 41 -0.52 -7.11 8.81
C LEU A 41 -0.69 -5.66 8.36
N SER A 42 -1.92 -5.19 8.33
CA SER A 42 -2.24 -3.79 8.09
C SER A 42 -2.91 -3.18 9.31
N ILE A 43 -2.42 -2.02 9.75
CA ILE A 43 -3.02 -1.23 10.80
C ILE A 43 -4.02 -0.28 10.15
N GLU A 44 -5.30 -0.46 10.48
CA GLU A 44 -6.40 0.36 10.01
C GLU A 44 -6.93 1.23 11.15
N GLY A 45 -7.49 2.39 10.82
CA GLY A 45 -8.06 3.30 11.80
C GLY A 45 -8.34 4.67 11.22
N ASN A 46 -9.25 5.40 11.86
CA ASN A 46 -9.67 6.72 11.41
C ASN A 46 -8.49 7.72 11.36
N ILE A 47 -8.68 8.83 10.65
CA ILE A 47 -7.68 9.91 10.61
C ILE A 47 -7.49 10.43 12.05
N ALA A 48 -6.23 10.69 12.41
CA ALA A 48 -5.82 11.21 13.73
C ALA A 48 -6.09 10.31 14.97
N VAL A 49 -6.51 9.05 14.82
CA VAL A 49 -6.74 8.12 15.94
C VAL A 49 -5.46 7.64 16.67
N GLY A 50 -4.29 8.19 16.36
CA GLY A 50 -3.04 7.78 17.02
C GLY A 50 -2.31 6.58 16.41
N LYS A 51 -2.61 6.17 15.17
CA LYS A 51 -1.91 5.05 14.48
C LYS A 51 -0.38 5.18 14.50
N SER A 52 0.15 6.36 14.21
CA SER A 52 1.60 6.57 14.21
C SER A 52 2.21 6.46 15.61
N THR A 53 1.45 6.77 16.67
CA THR A 53 1.86 6.53 18.06
C THR A 53 1.89 5.04 18.36
N PHE A 54 0.85 4.30 17.95
CA PHE A 54 0.79 2.85 18.09
C PHE A 54 1.90 2.13 17.32
N VAL A 55 2.23 2.59 16.11
CA VAL A 55 3.35 2.07 15.31
C VAL A 55 4.68 2.26 16.03
N LYS A 56 4.93 3.43 16.63
CA LYS A 56 6.14 3.66 17.43
C LYS A 56 6.24 2.67 18.60
N LEU A 57 5.12 2.40 19.27
CA LEU A 57 5.04 1.41 20.34
C LEU A 57 5.35 0.01 19.82
N LEU A 58 4.78 -0.40 18.69
CA LEU A 58 5.08 -1.69 18.06
C LEU A 58 6.56 -1.85 17.71
N MET A 59 7.18 -0.83 17.13
CA MET A 59 8.61 -0.87 16.78
C MET A 59 9.51 -0.95 18.01
N LYS A 60 9.10 -0.35 19.14
CA LYS A 60 9.80 -0.45 20.42
C LYS A 60 9.69 -1.87 21.01
N THR A 61 8.50 -2.48 20.92
CA THR A 61 8.21 -3.81 21.49
C THR A 61 8.75 -4.95 20.63
N TYR A 62 8.74 -4.78 19.31
CA TYR A 62 9.16 -5.78 18.32
C TYR A 62 10.17 -5.19 17.32
N PRO A 63 11.44 -5.03 17.72
CA PRO A 63 12.47 -4.44 16.86
C PRO A 63 12.75 -5.25 15.58
N GLU A 64 12.41 -6.53 15.57
CA GLU A 64 12.57 -7.42 14.41
C GLU A 64 11.44 -7.29 13.38
N TRP A 65 10.40 -6.50 13.68
CA TRP A 65 9.28 -6.26 12.77
C TRP A 65 9.59 -5.07 11.86
N HIS A 66 9.23 -5.22 10.59
CA HIS A 66 9.40 -4.15 9.62
C HIS A 66 8.09 -3.40 9.43
N VAL A 67 8.13 -2.07 9.51
CA VAL A 67 6.97 -1.20 9.27
C VAL A 67 7.14 -0.42 7.98
N ALA A 68 6.20 -0.63 7.06
CA ALA A 68 6.02 0.18 5.88
C ALA A 68 4.98 1.28 6.18
N THR A 69 5.47 2.51 6.38
CA THR A 69 4.65 3.67 6.72
C THR A 69 3.86 4.19 5.51
N GLU A 70 2.77 4.90 5.79
CA GLU A 70 1.94 5.50 4.74
C GLU A 70 2.75 6.58 4.00
N PRO A 71 2.77 6.60 2.66
CA PRO A 71 3.60 7.51 1.89
C PRO A 71 3.00 8.94 1.83
N VAL A 72 2.53 9.49 2.94
CA VAL A 72 1.90 10.81 3.06
C VAL A 72 2.82 11.91 2.52
N ALA A 73 4.12 11.82 2.78
CA ALA A 73 5.11 12.76 2.26
C ALA A 73 5.13 12.80 0.72
N ARG A 74 4.89 11.66 0.05
CA ARG A 74 4.77 11.59 -1.43
C ARG A 74 3.49 12.27 -1.93
N TRP A 75 2.44 12.33 -1.12
CA TRP A 75 1.18 12.98 -1.49
C TRP A 75 1.23 14.49 -1.29
N GLN A 76 2.02 14.94 -0.32
CA GLN A 76 2.26 16.35 -0.06
C GLN A 76 3.27 16.99 -1.02
N ASN A 77 4.17 16.18 -1.59
CA ASN A 77 5.21 16.64 -2.50
C ASN A 77 5.28 15.75 -3.75
N ILE A 78 4.45 16.06 -4.74
CA ILE A 78 4.44 15.32 -6.01
C ILE A 78 5.66 15.71 -6.84
N GLN A 79 6.46 14.73 -7.23
CA GLN A 79 7.62 14.92 -8.11
C GLN A 79 7.30 14.37 -9.52
N ALA A 80 7.72 15.11 -10.55
CA ALA A 80 7.63 14.62 -11.92
C ALA A 80 8.66 13.51 -12.15
N ALA A 81 8.25 12.37 -12.69
CA ALA A 81 9.19 11.36 -13.17
C ALA A 81 9.83 11.85 -14.47
N GLY A 82 11.12 12.22 -14.44
CA GLY A 82 11.89 12.53 -15.65
C GLY A 82 12.85 13.73 -15.58
N THR A 83 12.80 14.56 -14.54
CA THR A 83 13.68 15.76 -14.45
C THR A 83 15.04 15.42 -13.85
N GLN A 84 15.76 14.47 -14.45
CA GLN A 84 17.20 14.33 -14.23
C GLN A 84 17.95 15.06 -15.35
N LYS A 85 18.09 16.38 -15.19
CA LYS A 85 19.22 17.24 -15.61
C LYS A 85 18.70 18.67 -15.85
N ALA A 86 19.31 19.60 -15.11
CA ALA A 86 19.16 21.05 -15.15
C ALA A 86 17.86 21.62 -14.50
N CYS A 87 18.10 22.45 -13.47
CA CYS A 87 17.15 23.31 -12.74
C CYS A 87 16.25 22.59 -11.71
N THR A 88 16.49 22.92 -10.43
CA THR A 88 15.69 22.69 -9.20
C THR A 88 14.47 21.77 -9.35
N ALA A 89 14.50 20.60 -8.69
CA ALA A 89 13.36 19.70 -8.57
C ALA A 89 12.11 20.46 -8.10
N GLN A 90 11.26 20.85 -9.04
CA GLN A 90 10.07 21.63 -8.76
C GLN A 90 9.00 20.65 -8.25
N SER A 91 8.67 20.74 -6.96
CA SER A 91 7.49 20.06 -6.42
C SER A 91 6.28 20.51 -7.24
N LEU A 92 5.60 19.57 -7.90
CA LEU A 92 4.44 19.85 -8.75
C LEU A 92 3.21 20.27 -7.93
N GLY A 93 3.25 20.08 -6.60
CA GLY A 93 2.19 20.50 -5.69
C GLY A 93 1.86 19.46 -4.63
N ASN A 94 0.97 19.87 -3.73
CA ASN A 94 0.46 19.05 -2.63
C ASN A 94 -0.91 18.49 -3.01
N LEU A 95 -0.93 17.26 -3.51
CA LEU A 95 -2.16 16.61 -3.98
C LEU A 95 -3.14 16.33 -2.84
N LEU A 96 -2.63 16.10 -1.62
CA LEU A 96 -3.45 15.94 -0.42
C LEU A 96 -4.23 17.22 -0.10
N ASP A 97 -3.56 18.38 -0.14
CA ASP A 97 -4.19 19.68 0.07
C ASP A 97 -5.19 20.01 -1.05
N MET A 98 -4.83 19.74 -2.31
CA MET A 98 -5.73 19.91 -3.45
C MET A 98 -7.01 19.08 -3.32
N MET A 99 -6.91 17.85 -2.79
CA MET A 99 -8.06 17.00 -2.49
C MET A 99 -8.97 17.59 -1.42
N TYR A 100 -8.41 18.14 -0.33
CA TYR A 100 -9.20 18.78 0.72
C TYR A 100 -9.86 20.09 0.26
N ARG A 101 -9.20 20.87 -0.60
CA ARG A 101 -9.72 22.15 -1.10
C ARG A 101 -10.81 21.99 -2.16
N GLU A 102 -10.59 21.10 -3.13
CA GLU A 102 -11.50 20.90 -4.28
C GLU A 102 -11.76 19.40 -4.52
N PRO A 103 -12.51 18.73 -3.63
CA PRO A 103 -12.72 17.28 -3.70
C PRO A 103 -13.40 16.85 -5.01
N ALA A 104 -14.38 17.62 -5.51
CA ALA A 104 -15.06 17.32 -6.77
C ALA A 104 -14.09 17.21 -7.97
N ARG A 105 -12.96 17.92 -7.92
CA ARG A 105 -11.95 17.91 -8.98
C ARG A 105 -10.85 16.88 -8.74
N TRP A 106 -10.44 16.67 -7.48
CA TRP A 106 -9.20 15.96 -7.14
C TRP A 106 -9.39 14.64 -6.39
N SER A 107 -10.58 14.32 -5.88
CA SER A 107 -10.80 13.08 -5.10
C SER A 107 -10.44 11.82 -5.89
N TYR A 108 -10.90 11.67 -7.13
CA TYR A 108 -10.56 10.51 -7.96
C TYR A 108 -9.05 10.41 -8.22
N THR A 109 -8.41 11.54 -8.52
CA THR A 109 -6.96 11.60 -8.75
C THR A 109 -6.18 11.21 -7.50
N PHE A 110 -6.54 11.77 -6.34
CA PHE A 110 -5.91 11.45 -5.06
C PHE A 110 -6.16 9.99 -4.66
N GLN A 111 -7.38 9.49 -4.79
CA GLN A 111 -7.70 8.10 -4.47
C GLN A 111 -6.89 7.13 -5.34
N THR A 112 -6.81 7.38 -6.65
CA THR A 112 -6.00 6.56 -7.57
C THR A 112 -4.52 6.62 -7.22
N PHE A 113 -3.98 7.81 -6.94
CA PHE A 113 -2.57 8.00 -6.61
C PHE A 113 -2.21 7.34 -5.27
N SER A 114 -3.05 7.52 -4.25
CA SER A 114 -2.85 6.93 -2.92
C SER A 114 -2.91 5.40 -2.98
N PHE A 115 -3.87 4.82 -3.71
CA PHE A 115 -3.95 3.37 -3.97
C PHE A 115 -2.68 2.86 -4.65
N MET A 116 -2.26 3.48 -5.75
CA MET A 116 -1.05 3.07 -6.49
C MET A 116 0.21 3.18 -5.63
N SER A 117 0.31 4.22 -4.79
CA SER A 117 1.45 4.40 -3.90
C SER A 117 1.52 3.30 -2.84
N ARG A 118 0.39 2.87 -2.27
CA ARG A 118 0.30 1.74 -1.33
C ARG A 118 0.58 0.40 -1.99
N LEU A 119 0.05 0.20 -3.20
CA LEU A 119 0.31 -1.01 -3.98
C LEU A 119 1.81 -1.18 -4.27
N LYS A 120 2.50 -0.10 -4.65
CA LYS A 120 3.95 -0.12 -4.84
C LYS A 120 4.69 -0.59 -3.59
N VAL A 121 4.37 -0.01 -2.43
CA VAL A 121 4.97 -0.36 -1.14
C VAL A 121 4.70 -1.84 -0.77
N GLN A 122 3.52 -2.38 -1.09
CA GLN A 122 3.20 -3.79 -0.82
C GLN A 122 3.88 -4.79 -1.76
N LEU A 123 4.27 -4.34 -2.95
CA LEU A 123 4.99 -5.13 -3.95
C LEU A 123 6.51 -4.97 -3.86
N GLU A 124 7.00 -4.01 -3.08
CA GLU A 124 8.43 -3.85 -2.82
C GLU A 124 9.01 -5.12 -2.16
N PRO A 125 10.24 -5.52 -2.52
CA PRO A 125 10.90 -6.66 -1.90
C PRO A 125 11.03 -6.48 -0.38
N PHE A 126 11.00 -7.59 0.34
CA PHE A 126 11.22 -7.56 1.79
C PHE A 126 12.67 -7.17 2.10
N PRO A 127 12.91 -6.37 3.15
CA PRO A 127 14.27 -6.12 3.65
C PRO A 127 14.96 -7.42 4.04
N GLU A 128 16.27 -7.50 3.82
CA GLU A 128 17.07 -8.70 4.14
C GLU A 128 17.01 -9.05 5.64
N GLU A 129 17.03 -8.03 6.51
CA GLU A 129 16.89 -8.15 7.97
C GLU A 129 15.61 -8.90 8.35
N LEU A 130 14.50 -8.57 7.67
CA LEU A 130 13.22 -9.21 7.89
C LEU A 130 13.29 -10.68 7.46
N LEU A 131 13.97 -11.01 6.36
CA LEU A 131 14.08 -12.38 5.88
C LEU A 131 14.91 -13.29 6.80
N GLN A 132 15.83 -12.71 7.57
CA GLN A 132 16.68 -13.43 8.53
C GLN A 132 16.00 -13.62 9.90
N ALA A 133 14.93 -12.89 10.18
CA ALA A 133 14.20 -13.00 11.45
C ALA A 133 13.53 -14.38 11.58
N ARG A 134 13.52 -14.94 12.81
CA ARG A 134 12.88 -16.23 13.09
C ARG A 134 11.35 -16.19 12.88
N LYS A 135 10.73 -15.04 13.13
CA LYS A 135 9.27 -14.83 13.03
C LYS A 135 9.00 -13.52 12.28
N PRO A 136 9.25 -13.48 10.97
CA PRO A 136 9.19 -12.25 10.22
C PRO A 136 7.76 -11.70 10.13
N VAL A 137 7.61 -10.43 10.46
CA VAL A 137 6.35 -9.69 10.40
C VAL A 137 6.58 -8.35 9.69
N GLN A 138 5.79 -8.11 8.64
CA GLN A 138 5.70 -6.83 7.95
C GLN A 138 4.37 -6.16 8.29
N ILE A 139 4.45 -4.95 8.81
CA ILE A 139 3.32 -4.09 9.13
C ILE A 139 3.17 -3.04 8.04
N PHE A 140 1.93 -2.75 7.64
CA PHE A 140 1.58 -1.64 6.76
C PHE A 140 0.68 -0.66 7.50
N GLU A 141 0.97 0.64 7.41
CA GLU A 141 0.01 1.69 7.78
C GLU A 141 -0.99 1.86 6.63
N ARG A 142 -2.23 1.40 6.84
CA ARG A 142 -3.28 1.24 5.81
C ARG A 142 -2.89 0.28 4.68
N SER A 143 -3.84 -0.53 4.26
CA SER A 143 -3.69 -1.42 3.12
C SER A 143 -4.23 -0.79 1.82
N VAL A 144 -4.01 -1.48 0.69
CA VAL A 144 -4.72 -1.21 -0.56
C VAL A 144 -6.23 -1.48 -0.44
N TYR A 145 -6.64 -2.23 0.58
CA TYR A 145 -8.04 -2.54 0.83
C TYR A 145 -8.77 -1.41 1.57
N SER A 146 -8.06 -0.51 2.25
CA SER A 146 -8.66 0.62 2.97
C SER A 146 -9.47 1.57 2.06
N ASP A 147 -9.11 1.65 0.77
CA ASP A 147 -9.76 2.56 -0.18
C ASP A 147 -11.05 2.01 -0.79
N ARG A 148 -11.30 0.71 -0.63
CA ARG A 148 -12.45 0.02 -1.23
C ARG A 148 -13.10 -0.87 -0.18
N LEU A 149 -14.11 -0.31 0.48
CA LEU A 149 -14.98 -0.97 1.47
C LEU A 149 -15.76 -2.20 0.95
N HIS A 150 -15.56 -2.64 -0.30
CA HIS A 150 -16.38 -3.68 -0.95
C HIS A 150 -15.54 -4.75 -1.66
N LEU A 151 -14.37 -5.10 -1.13
CA LEU A 151 -13.65 -6.28 -1.59
C LEU A 151 -14.20 -7.51 -0.84
N GLU A 152 -14.92 -8.39 -1.54
CA GLU A 152 -15.34 -9.71 -1.02
C GLU A 152 -14.14 -10.49 -0.45
N ALA A 153 -12.93 -10.22 -0.96
CA ALA A 153 -11.67 -10.75 -0.46
C ALA A 153 -11.38 -10.40 1.00
N LEU A 154 -12.00 -9.37 1.58
CA LEU A 154 -11.86 -8.99 2.99
C LEU A 154 -12.65 -9.89 3.95
N MET A 155 -13.66 -10.63 3.46
CA MET A 155 -14.60 -11.37 4.32
C MET A 155 -13.94 -12.49 5.15
N ASN A 156 -12.79 -12.99 4.69
CA ASN A 156 -12.06 -14.08 5.34
C ASN A 156 -10.72 -13.63 5.94
N ILE A 157 -10.45 -12.33 6.02
CA ILE A 157 -9.21 -11.81 6.61
C ILE A 157 -9.40 -11.71 8.12
N PRO A 158 -8.50 -12.29 8.93
CA PRO A 158 -8.55 -12.14 10.38
C PRO A 158 -8.35 -10.68 10.77
N VAL A 159 -9.20 -10.16 11.66
CA VAL A 159 -9.18 -8.78 12.13
C VAL A 159 -9.06 -8.75 13.66
N LEU A 160 -8.13 -7.95 14.16
CA LEU A 160 -8.05 -7.55 15.57
C LEU A 160 -8.59 -6.13 15.69
N VAL A 161 -9.55 -5.93 16.59
CA VAL A 161 -10.06 -4.61 16.93
C VAL A 161 -9.48 -4.22 18.28
N LEU A 162 -8.76 -3.10 18.32
CA LEU A 162 -8.17 -2.54 19.52
C LEU A 162 -8.97 -1.31 19.95
N ASP A 163 -9.31 -1.22 21.23
CA ASP A 163 -9.87 0.01 21.80
C ASP A 163 -8.73 0.97 22.16
N VAL A 164 -8.71 2.12 21.49
CA VAL A 164 -7.71 3.19 21.67
C VAL A 164 -8.40 4.55 21.84
N ASN A 165 -9.60 4.56 22.41
CA ASN A 165 -10.33 5.80 22.68
C ASN A 165 -9.64 6.66 23.76
N ASP A 166 -9.01 6.01 24.74
CA ASP A 166 -8.21 6.68 25.76
C ASP A 166 -6.78 6.92 25.27
N ASP A 167 -6.17 8.00 25.75
CA ASP A 167 -4.75 8.27 25.49
C ASP A 167 -3.88 7.22 26.20
N PHE A 168 -3.22 6.38 25.41
CA PHE A 168 -2.33 5.31 25.86
C PHE A 168 -0.84 5.67 25.75
N SER A 169 -0.50 6.90 25.36
CA SER A 169 0.88 7.30 25.05
C SER A 169 1.84 7.19 26.23
N GLU A 170 1.36 7.46 27.45
CA GLU A 170 2.16 7.44 28.69
C GLU A 170 1.75 6.32 29.66
N GLU A 171 0.64 5.63 29.41
CA GLU A 171 0.10 4.62 30.34
C GLU A 171 0.67 3.22 30.04
N VAL A 172 1.70 2.83 30.81
CA VAL A 172 2.45 1.57 30.61
C VAL A 172 1.55 0.33 30.66
N THR A 173 0.60 0.29 31.59
CA THR A 173 -0.33 -0.86 31.75
C THR A 173 -1.20 -1.06 30.51
N LYS A 174 -1.77 0.02 29.96
CA LYS A 174 -2.53 -0.05 28.71
C LYS A 174 -1.65 -0.45 27.52
N GLN A 175 -0.43 0.07 27.46
CA GLN A 175 0.52 -0.34 26.41
C GLN A 175 0.81 -1.83 26.46
N GLU A 176 1.05 -2.39 27.65
CA GLU A 176 1.30 -3.82 27.84
C GLU A 176 0.10 -4.68 27.43
N ASP A 177 -1.13 -4.26 27.78
CA ASP A 177 -2.34 -4.98 27.41
C ASP A 177 -2.59 -4.94 25.90
N LEU A 178 -2.41 -3.79 25.24
CA LEU A 178 -2.47 -3.67 23.78
C LEU A 178 -1.44 -4.61 23.11
N MET A 179 -0.20 -4.65 23.61
CA MET A 179 0.82 -5.55 23.07
C MET A 179 0.48 -7.03 23.31
N ARG A 180 -0.17 -7.36 24.44
CA ARG A 180 -0.62 -8.72 24.75
C ARG A 180 -1.68 -9.19 23.75
N GLU A 181 -2.64 -8.33 23.42
CA GLU A 181 -3.66 -8.61 22.41
C GLU A 181 -3.03 -8.82 21.03
N VAL A 182 -2.13 -7.93 20.60
CA VAL A 182 -1.40 -8.05 19.34
C VAL A 182 -0.61 -9.35 19.27
N ASN A 183 0.14 -9.69 20.32
CA ASN A 183 0.93 -10.93 20.37
C ASN A 183 0.04 -12.17 20.27
N THR A 184 -1.09 -12.16 20.96
CA THR A 184 -2.06 -13.25 20.95
C THR A 184 -2.64 -13.43 19.55
N PHE A 185 -3.05 -12.33 18.92
CA PHE A 185 -3.53 -12.33 17.55
C PHE A 185 -2.49 -12.87 16.57
N VAL A 186 -1.26 -12.35 16.59
CA VAL A 186 -0.18 -12.79 15.67
C VAL A 186 0.23 -14.25 15.89
N LYS A 187 0.09 -14.80 17.11
CA LYS A 187 0.31 -16.23 17.38
C LYS A 187 -0.77 -17.12 16.78
N ASN A 188 -1.98 -16.60 16.58
CA ASN A 188 -3.13 -17.32 16.05
C ASN A 188 -3.27 -17.22 14.51
N LEU A 189 -2.33 -16.55 13.83
CA LEU A 189 -2.22 -16.42 12.35
C LEU A 189 -1.27 -17.44 11.70
#